data_AF-A0A9Q1D8W8-F1
#
_entry.id   AF-A0A9Q1D8W8-F1
#
_cell.length_a   1.000
_cell.length_b   1.000
_cell.length_c   1.000
_cell.angle_alpha   90.00
_cell.angle_beta   90.00
_cell.angle_gamma   90.00
#
_symmetry.space_group_name_H-M   'P 1'
#
loop_
_entity.id
_entity.type
_entity.pdbx_description
1 polymer ?
#
loop_
_entity_poly.entity_id
_entity_poly.type
_entity_poly.pdbx_seq_one_letter_code
_entity_poly.pdbx_strand_id
1 'polypeptide(L)'
;MAGGKGRGIAAFTFNIDALGITRGSMPETARGPRALFPDMEYKPGPLKAGEDEDYMLALKQEMRGTMKRLPYNIPLPEKKGDVERYKEKYTRSGQKEVANDWTPDWTRLPKELMPQKKKVKKKPEVKKKSKKETKEEKEELLTRLDELEKKDGEPDEEKEGKKKGEGEEDEEELEAEEYDEEEVEEENDYISSYFDNGEEFGGGSDDNMDEATY
;
A
#
# COMPACT_ATOMS: atom_id res chain seq x y z
N MET A 1 69.63 6.35 49.10
CA MET A 1 68.44 7.20 49.33
C MET A 1 67.47 6.97 48.18
N ALA A 2 66.28 6.45 48.48
CA ALA A 2 65.09 6.55 47.62
C ALA A 2 63.88 6.29 48.53
N GLY A 3 63.43 7.33 49.22
CA GLY A 3 62.25 7.29 50.08
C GLY A 3 60.99 7.31 49.23
N GLY A 4 60.49 6.13 48.87
CA GLY A 4 59.17 5.96 48.26
C GLY A 4 58.07 6.27 49.27
N LYS A 5 57.56 7.51 49.22
CA LYS A 5 56.47 8.02 50.05
C LYS A 5 55.17 7.33 49.61
N GLY A 6 54.84 6.19 50.24
CA GLY A 6 53.60 5.47 50.01
C GLY A 6 52.41 6.40 50.26
N ARG A 7 51.62 6.66 49.20
CA ARG A 7 50.35 7.39 49.29
C ARG A 7 49.44 6.58 50.22
N GLY A 8 49.06 7.17 51.35
CA GLY A 8 48.09 6.58 52.26
C GLY A 8 46.80 6.26 51.50
N ILE A 9 46.30 5.04 51.68
CA ILE A 9 44.96 4.63 51.27
C ILE A 9 43.99 5.69 51.77
N ALA A 10 43.21 6.29 50.86
CA ALA A 10 42.26 7.34 51.18
C ALA A 10 41.31 6.86 52.29
N ALA A 11 41.26 7.59 53.40
CA ALA A 11 40.29 7.33 54.45
C ALA A 11 38.89 7.64 53.92
N PHE A 12 37.95 6.72 54.13
CA PHE A 12 36.55 6.96 53.81
C PHE A 12 35.99 8.04 54.73
N THR A 13 34.93 8.74 54.32
CA THR A 13 34.27 9.79 55.12
C THR A 13 33.53 9.24 56.34
N PHE A 14 33.41 7.91 56.46
CA PHE A 14 32.79 7.19 57.57
C PHE A 14 33.77 6.21 58.21
N ASN A 15 33.50 5.84 59.47
CA ASN A 15 34.33 4.90 60.23
C ASN A 15 34.17 3.47 59.70
N ILE A 16 35.21 2.94 59.07
CA ILE A 16 35.24 1.58 58.50
C ILE A 16 35.26 0.51 59.60
N ASP A 17 35.92 0.78 60.73
CA ASP A 17 36.02 -0.14 61.86
C ASP A 17 34.65 -0.44 62.49
N ALA A 18 33.71 0.51 62.42
CA ALA A 18 32.33 0.33 62.89
C ALA A 18 31.54 -0.66 62.01
N LEU A 19 31.99 -0.89 60.77
CA LEU A 19 31.44 -1.90 59.86
C LEU A 19 32.12 -3.26 60.02
N GLY A 20 33.06 -3.39 60.97
CA GLY A 20 33.83 -4.62 61.20
C GLY A 20 34.89 -4.92 60.13
N ILE A 21 35.18 -3.98 59.24
CA ILE A 21 36.22 -4.13 58.23
C ILE A 21 37.50 -3.53 58.79
N THR A 22 38.53 -4.36 58.94
CA THR A 22 39.86 -3.91 59.38
C THR A 22 40.71 -3.48 58.18
N ARG A 23 41.74 -2.67 58.41
CA ARG A 23 42.64 -2.13 57.38
C ARG A 23 43.35 -3.20 56.51
N GLY A 24 43.29 -4.48 56.90
CA GLY A 24 43.83 -5.63 56.14
C GLY A 24 42.78 -6.55 55.52
N SER A 25 41.48 -6.32 55.73
CA SER A 25 40.39 -7.21 55.30
C SER A 25 39.43 -6.54 54.31
N MET A 26 39.93 -5.62 53.48
CA MET A 26 39.12 -4.95 52.47
C MET A 26 38.77 -5.95 51.34
N PRO A 27 37.52 -6.03 50.87
CA PRO A 27 37.16 -6.91 49.76
C PRO A 27 37.92 -6.54 48.48
N GLU A 28 38.17 -7.54 47.62
CA GLU A 28 38.84 -7.31 46.34
C GLU A 28 38.00 -6.33 45.50
N THR A 29 38.67 -5.31 44.95
CA THR A 29 38.04 -4.35 44.05
C THR A 29 37.66 -5.05 42.75
N ALA A 30 36.38 -5.00 42.37
CA ALA A 30 35.91 -5.58 41.11
C ALA A 30 36.70 -5.01 39.92
N ARG A 31 37.25 -5.89 39.07
CA ARG A 31 38.12 -5.50 37.93
C ARG A 31 37.37 -5.02 36.69
N GLY A 32 36.04 -5.03 36.71
CA GLY A 32 35.21 -4.63 35.58
C GLY A 32 33.73 -4.91 35.82
N PRO A 33 32.86 -4.52 34.87
CA PRO A 33 31.44 -4.86 34.95
C PRO A 33 31.27 -6.37 34.91
N ARG A 34 30.29 -6.88 35.66
CA ARG A 34 29.89 -8.30 35.57
C ARG A 34 29.33 -8.57 34.17
N ALA A 35 29.50 -9.80 33.67
CA ALA A 35 28.91 -10.21 32.41
C ALA A 35 27.38 -10.08 32.46
N LEU A 36 26.76 -9.72 31.32
CA LEU A 36 25.29 -9.64 31.19
C LEU A 36 24.61 -10.99 31.45
N PHE A 37 25.30 -12.08 31.10
CA PHE A 37 24.83 -13.44 31.29
C PHE A 37 25.87 -14.21 32.12
N PRO A 38 25.70 -14.28 33.44
CA PRO A 38 26.57 -15.10 34.28
C PRO A 38 26.34 -16.58 34.01
N ASP A 39 27.38 -17.39 34.18
CA ASP A 39 27.27 -18.84 34.04
C ASP A 39 26.35 -19.40 35.14
N MET A 40 25.31 -20.12 34.71
CA MET A 40 24.39 -20.80 35.62
C MET A 40 24.87 -22.22 35.89
N GLU A 41 24.84 -22.62 37.17
CA GLU A 41 25.21 -23.97 37.62
C GLU A 41 24.27 -25.05 37.07
N TYR A 42 22.97 -24.73 36.92
CA TYR A 42 21.95 -25.67 36.48
C TYR A 42 21.29 -25.23 35.17
N LYS A 43 20.94 -26.23 34.34
CA LYS A 43 20.17 -26.04 33.11
C LYS A 43 18.71 -26.47 33.33
N PRO A 44 17.75 -25.89 32.60
CA PRO A 44 16.37 -26.35 32.65
C PRO A 44 16.29 -27.83 32.24
N GLY A 45 15.35 -28.57 32.83
CA GLY A 45 15.11 -29.97 32.48
C GLY A 45 14.59 -30.14 31.04
N PRO A 46 14.73 -31.36 30.46
CA PRO A 46 14.23 -31.65 29.12
C PRO A 46 12.70 -31.54 29.07
N LEU A 47 12.17 -31.29 27.87
CA LEU A 47 10.73 -31.27 27.64
C LEU A 47 10.14 -32.68 27.80
N LYS A 48 8.88 -32.75 28.24
CA LYS A 48 8.13 -34.01 28.29
C LYS A 48 7.88 -34.49 26.86
N ALA A 49 8.08 -35.79 26.64
CA ALA A 49 7.82 -36.45 25.38
C ALA A 49 6.67 -37.45 25.56
N GLY A 50 5.76 -37.49 24.59
CA GLY A 50 4.59 -38.35 24.60
C GLY A 50 3.60 -37.95 23.50
N GLU A 51 2.77 -38.90 23.10
CA GLU A 51 1.76 -38.69 22.04
C GLU A 51 0.74 -37.59 22.45
N ASP A 52 0.38 -37.52 23.73
CA ASP A 52 -0.52 -36.52 24.28
C ASP A 52 0.08 -35.11 24.19
N GLU A 53 1.37 -34.94 24.55
CA GLU A 53 2.08 -33.67 24.43
C GLU A 53 2.20 -33.21 22.97
N ASP A 54 2.48 -34.15 22.06
CA ASP A 54 2.59 -33.87 20.62
C ASP A 54 1.22 -33.49 20.02
N TYR A 55 0.14 -34.16 20.44
CA TYR A 55 -1.22 -33.80 20.06
C TYR A 55 -1.57 -32.37 20.51
N MET A 56 -1.29 -32.04 21.77
CA MET A 56 -1.55 -30.69 22.31
C MET A 56 -0.70 -29.62 21.61
N LEU A 57 0.54 -29.95 21.22
CA LEU A 57 1.39 -29.07 20.42
C LEU A 57 0.81 -28.83 19.03
N ALA A 58 0.36 -29.88 18.35
CA ALA A 58 -0.26 -29.80 17.04
C ALA A 58 -1.56 -28.95 17.11
N LEU A 59 -2.43 -29.24 18.07
CA LEU A 59 -3.66 -28.47 18.30
C LEU A 59 -3.36 -26.98 18.55
N LYS A 60 -2.34 -26.66 19.35
CA LYS A 60 -1.91 -25.28 19.58
C LYS A 60 -1.49 -24.57 18.28
N GLN A 61 -0.82 -25.28 17.38
CA GLN A 61 -0.41 -24.73 16.08
C GLN A 61 -1.63 -24.50 15.17
N GLU A 62 -2.57 -25.44 15.13
CA GLU A 62 -3.83 -25.29 14.39
C GLU A 62 -4.68 -24.14 14.92
N MET A 63 -4.79 -23.99 16.24
CA MET A 63 -5.48 -22.86 16.88
C MET A 63 -4.88 -21.52 16.44
N ARG A 64 -3.55 -21.42 16.32
CA ARG A 64 -2.91 -20.21 15.80
C ARG A 64 -3.32 -19.93 14.35
N GLY A 65 -3.39 -20.96 13.51
CA GLY A 65 -3.80 -20.83 12.11
C GLY A 65 -5.26 -20.44 11.97
N THR A 66 -6.15 -21.10 12.72
CA THR A 66 -7.60 -20.83 12.72
C THR A 66 -7.90 -19.44 13.24
N MET A 67 -7.33 -19.03 14.38
CA MET A 67 -7.53 -17.69 14.94
C MET A 67 -7.14 -16.57 13.98
N LYS A 68 -6.09 -16.75 13.17
CA LYS A 68 -5.68 -15.75 12.17
C LYS A 68 -6.64 -15.62 10.99
N ARG A 69 -7.41 -16.68 10.67
CA ARG A 69 -8.40 -16.68 9.58
C ARG A 69 -9.79 -16.23 10.04
N LEU A 70 -10.06 -16.30 11.34
CA LEU A 70 -11.33 -15.83 11.90
C LEU A 70 -11.48 -14.31 11.74
N PRO A 71 -12.72 -13.81 11.61
CA PRO A 71 -12.99 -12.37 11.44
C PRO A 71 -12.61 -11.52 12.67
N TYR A 72 -12.33 -12.16 13.80
CA TYR A 72 -11.86 -11.49 15.02
C TYR A 72 -10.40 -11.02 14.91
N ASN A 73 -9.62 -11.54 13.95
CA ASN A 73 -8.26 -11.10 13.70
C ASN A 73 -8.27 -9.86 12.79
N ILE A 74 -8.41 -8.68 13.39
CA ILE A 74 -8.47 -7.40 12.66
C ILE A 74 -7.05 -7.05 12.15
N PRO A 75 -6.79 -7.10 10.82
CA PRO A 75 -5.50 -6.73 10.29
C PRO A 75 -5.29 -5.22 10.36
N LEU A 76 -4.03 -4.79 10.35
CA LEU A 76 -3.69 -3.38 10.20
C LEU A 76 -4.21 -2.87 8.85
N PRO A 77 -4.83 -1.68 8.80
CA PRO A 77 -5.28 -1.10 7.54
C PRO A 77 -4.07 -0.85 6.63
N GLU A 78 -4.18 -1.29 5.38
CA GLU A 78 -3.16 -1.02 4.36
C GLU A 78 -3.05 0.49 4.10
N LYS A 79 -1.81 0.97 3.99
CA LYS A 79 -1.58 2.33 3.51
C LYS A 79 -1.86 2.34 2.01
N LYS A 80 -2.52 3.39 1.53
CA LYS A 80 -2.67 3.61 0.09
C LYS A 80 -1.29 3.68 -0.55
N GLY A 81 -1.08 2.97 -1.65
CA GLY A 81 0.14 3.09 -2.43
C GLY A 81 0.27 4.48 -3.03
N ASP A 82 1.49 4.86 -3.40
CA ASP A 82 1.77 6.17 -4.01
C ASP A 82 1.10 6.31 -5.39
N VAL A 83 0.88 5.19 -6.09
CA VAL A 83 0.27 5.13 -7.41
C VAL A 83 -0.91 4.18 -7.39
N GLU A 84 -2.06 4.65 -7.87
CA GLU A 84 -3.26 3.83 -8.02
C GLU A 84 -3.06 2.82 -9.15
N ARG A 85 -3.22 1.53 -8.86
CA ARG A 85 -3.08 0.45 -9.85
C ARG A 85 -4.44 -0.16 -10.12
N TYR A 86 -4.77 -0.41 -11.39
CA TYR A 86 -6.06 -1.01 -11.76
C TYR A 86 -6.32 -2.37 -11.07
N LYS A 87 -5.27 -3.19 -10.87
CA LYS A 87 -5.34 -4.45 -10.10
C LYS A 87 -5.92 -4.28 -8.69
N GLU A 88 -5.76 -3.10 -8.08
CA GLU A 88 -6.24 -2.81 -6.73
C GLU A 88 -7.77 -2.82 -6.63
N LYS A 89 -8.52 -2.57 -7.73
CA LYS A 89 -9.98 -2.71 -7.75
C LYS A 89 -10.42 -4.11 -7.31
N TYR A 90 -9.77 -5.15 -7.83
CA TYR A 90 -10.12 -6.56 -7.57
C TYR A 90 -9.60 -7.07 -6.23
N THR A 91 -8.46 -6.59 -5.74
CA THR A 91 -7.98 -6.97 -4.39
C THR A 91 -8.82 -6.33 -3.31
N ARG A 92 -9.25 -5.09 -3.51
CA ARG A 92 -10.03 -4.33 -2.54
C ARG A 92 -11.48 -4.77 -2.43
N SER A 93 -12.09 -5.26 -3.52
CA SER A 93 -13.44 -5.85 -3.46
C SER A 93 -13.46 -7.10 -2.59
N GLY A 94 -12.52 -8.04 -2.81
CA GLY A 94 -12.41 -9.26 -2.00
C GLY A 94 -12.11 -8.99 -0.52
N GLN A 95 -11.26 -8.00 -0.22
CA GLN A 95 -11.00 -7.59 1.17
C GLN A 95 -12.23 -6.98 1.87
N LYS A 96 -13.08 -6.25 1.14
CA LYS A 96 -14.31 -5.68 1.70
C LYS A 96 -15.33 -6.75 2.04
N GLU A 97 -15.45 -7.81 1.24
CA GLU A 97 -16.36 -8.92 1.54
C GLU A 97 -15.96 -9.58 2.87
N VAL A 98 -14.70 -9.99 3.00
CA VAL A 98 -14.16 -10.61 4.23
C VAL A 98 -14.32 -9.71 5.46
N ALA A 99 -14.13 -8.40 5.31
CA ALA A 99 -14.27 -7.45 6.42
C ALA A 99 -15.72 -7.27 6.92
N ASN A 100 -16.72 -7.58 6.08
CA ASN A 100 -18.14 -7.44 6.44
C ASN A 100 -18.79 -8.74 6.95
N ASP A 101 -18.05 -9.85 6.99
CA ASP A 101 -18.59 -11.18 7.33
C ASP A 101 -19.08 -11.30 8.78
N TRP A 102 -18.62 -10.40 9.68
CA TRP A 102 -18.97 -10.46 11.09
C TRP A 102 -19.48 -9.12 11.61
N THR A 103 -20.72 -9.12 12.10
CA THR A 103 -21.34 -7.96 12.76
C THR A 103 -21.73 -8.32 14.21
N PRO A 104 -21.29 -7.53 15.20
CA PRO A 104 -21.65 -7.79 16.59
C PRO A 104 -23.11 -7.40 16.88
N ASP A 105 -23.69 -8.00 17.92
CA ASP A 105 -25.01 -7.63 18.43
C ASP A 105 -24.98 -6.27 19.15
N TRP A 106 -25.40 -5.22 18.43
CA TRP A 106 -25.42 -3.84 18.93
C TRP A 106 -26.40 -3.59 20.07
N THR A 107 -27.26 -4.54 20.43
CA THR A 107 -28.13 -4.40 21.62
C THR A 107 -27.33 -4.57 22.92
N ARG A 108 -26.22 -5.31 22.87
CA ARG A 108 -25.34 -5.59 24.01
C ARG A 108 -24.18 -4.61 24.12
N LEU A 109 -23.76 -4.02 23.00
CA LEU A 109 -22.65 -3.07 22.95
C LEU A 109 -23.14 -1.62 23.08
N PRO A 110 -22.34 -0.73 23.69
CA PRO A 110 -22.67 0.69 23.72
C PRO A 110 -22.69 1.29 22.31
N LYS A 111 -23.61 2.22 22.08
CA LYS A 111 -23.81 2.89 20.77
C LYS A 111 -22.58 3.66 20.27
N GLU A 112 -21.65 4.01 21.15
CA GLU A 112 -20.41 4.72 20.83
C GLU A 112 -19.45 3.89 19.98
N LEU A 113 -19.53 2.55 20.08
CA LEU A 113 -18.67 1.65 19.31
C LEU A 113 -19.22 1.34 17.92
N MET A 114 -20.42 1.81 17.59
CA MET A 114 -21.02 1.57 16.28
C MET A 114 -20.24 2.31 15.18
N PRO A 115 -19.73 1.62 14.15
CA PRO A 115 -19.04 2.25 13.03
C PRO A 115 -19.93 3.31 12.37
N GLN A 116 -19.56 4.58 12.51
CA GLN A 116 -20.28 5.65 11.85
C GLN A 116 -19.88 5.71 10.39
N LYS A 117 -20.83 5.46 9.48
CA LYS A 117 -20.65 5.74 8.05
C LYS A 117 -20.47 7.26 7.91
N LYS A 118 -19.22 7.72 7.75
CA LYS A 118 -18.96 9.12 7.41
C LYS A 118 -19.67 9.40 6.09
N LYS A 119 -20.80 10.12 6.16
CA LYS A 119 -21.48 10.61 4.96
C LYS A 119 -20.47 11.49 4.24
N VAL A 120 -20.03 11.06 3.07
CA VAL A 120 -19.26 11.92 2.18
C VAL A 120 -20.17 13.10 1.89
N LYS A 121 -19.83 14.28 2.44
CA LYS A 121 -20.52 15.51 2.06
C LYS A 121 -20.18 15.68 0.58
N LYS A 122 -21.13 15.35 -0.31
CA LYS A 122 -21.04 15.75 -1.72
C LYS A 122 -20.78 17.25 -1.67
N LYS A 123 -19.62 17.70 -2.15
CA LYS A 123 -19.42 19.13 -2.41
C LYS A 123 -20.57 19.53 -3.33
N PRO A 124 -21.26 20.65 -3.08
CA PRO A 124 -22.27 21.11 -4.03
C PRO A 124 -21.56 21.22 -5.37
N GLU A 125 -22.02 20.46 -6.36
CA GLU A 125 -21.68 20.73 -7.75
C GLU A 125 -21.97 22.20 -7.96
N VAL A 126 -20.92 22.99 -8.14
CA VAL A 126 -21.07 24.28 -8.79
C VAL A 126 -21.48 23.90 -10.21
N LYS A 127 -22.79 23.80 -10.44
CA LYS A 127 -23.35 23.75 -11.78
C LYS A 127 -22.87 25.02 -12.46
N LYS A 128 -21.73 24.96 -13.15
CA LYS A 128 -21.43 25.91 -14.21
C LYS A 128 -22.64 25.78 -15.11
N LYS A 129 -23.48 26.81 -15.15
CA LYS A 129 -24.57 26.87 -16.11
C LYS A 129 -23.87 26.85 -17.46
N SER A 130 -23.83 25.68 -18.12
CA SER A 130 -23.56 25.65 -19.54
C SER A 130 -24.54 26.62 -20.16
N LYS A 131 -24.01 27.57 -20.92
CA LYS A 131 -24.81 28.57 -21.62
C LYS A 131 -25.75 27.75 -22.51
N LYS A 132 -27.04 27.80 -22.21
CA LYS A 132 -28.03 27.03 -22.97
C LYS A 132 -28.01 27.62 -24.37
N GLU A 133 -27.42 26.89 -25.31
CA GLU A 133 -27.39 27.29 -26.71
C GLU A 133 -28.82 27.62 -27.14
N THR A 134 -28.96 28.80 -27.72
CA THR A 134 -30.21 29.27 -28.29
C THR A 134 -30.58 28.42 -29.50
N LYS A 135 -31.86 28.38 -29.87
CA LYS A 135 -32.30 27.56 -31.02
C LYS A 135 -31.59 27.96 -32.32
N GLU A 136 -31.26 29.25 -32.43
CA GLU A 136 -30.55 29.82 -33.57
C GLU A 136 -29.12 29.26 -33.68
N GLU A 137 -28.37 29.20 -32.57
CA GLU A 137 -27.02 28.61 -32.54
C GLU A 137 -27.04 27.12 -32.94
N LYS A 138 -28.11 26.38 -32.60
CA LYS A 138 -28.27 24.97 -32.99
C LYS A 138 -28.61 24.79 -34.46
N GLU A 139 -29.44 25.68 -35.01
CA GLU A 139 -29.78 25.68 -36.43
C GLU A 139 -28.55 26.04 -37.28
N GLU A 140 -27.74 26.99 -36.84
CA GLU A 140 -26.46 27.35 -37.48
C GLU A 140 -25.47 26.17 -37.44
N LEU A 141 -25.33 25.48 -36.30
CA LEU A 141 -24.49 24.29 -36.17
C LEU A 141 -24.97 23.15 -37.08
N LEU A 142 -26.27 22.92 -37.17
CA LEU A 142 -26.86 21.92 -38.08
C LEU A 142 -26.56 22.26 -39.54
N THR A 143 -26.71 23.52 -39.96
CA THR A 143 -26.38 23.92 -41.33
C THR A 143 -24.90 23.76 -41.65
N ARG A 144 -24.02 24.03 -40.68
CA ARG A 144 -22.57 23.86 -40.82
C ARG A 144 -22.15 22.39 -40.95
N LEU A 145 -22.81 21.50 -40.21
CA LEU A 145 -22.62 20.04 -40.36
C LEU A 145 -23.11 19.55 -41.72
N ASP A 146 -24.27 20.01 -42.17
CA ASP A 146 -24.85 19.69 -43.49
C ASP A 146 -23.95 20.14 -44.66
N GLU A 147 -23.27 21.27 -44.51
CA GLU A 147 -22.30 21.79 -45.49
C GLU A 147 -21.01 20.97 -45.51
N LEU A 148 -20.54 20.49 -44.36
CA LEU A 148 -19.37 19.62 -44.25
C LEU A 148 -19.64 18.24 -44.85
N GLU A 149 -20.82 17.65 -44.57
CA GLU A 149 -21.21 16.36 -45.14
C GLU A 149 -21.33 16.41 -46.68
N LYS A 150 -21.85 17.52 -47.23
CA LYS A 150 -21.91 17.73 -48.69
C LYS A 150 -20.54 17.94 -49.32
N LYS A 151 -19.53 18.32 -48.53
CA LYS A 151 -18.16 18.56 -49.00
C LYS A 151 -17.27 17.31 -48.89
N ASP A 152 -17.56 16.43 -47.93
CA ASP A 152 -16.93 15.11 -47.82
C ASP A 152 -17.63 14.02 -48.65
N GLY A 153 -18.80 14.33 -49.23
CA GLY A 153 -19.64 13.42 -50.02
C GLY A 153 -19.42 13.44 -51.53
N GLU A 154 -18.19 13.65 -52.03
CA GLU A 154 -17.82 13.28 -53.41
C GLU A 154 -17.07 11.93 -53.40
N PRO A 155 -17.78 10.78 -53.41
CA PRO A 155 -17.15 9.48 -53.49
C PRO A 155 -16.84 9.11 -54.95
N ASP A 156 -15.55 8.86 -55.17
CA ASP A 156 -15.04 7.98 -56.23
C ASP A 156 -15.79 6.64 -56.22
N GLU A 157 -16.12 6.16 -57.41
CA GLU A 157 -16.94 4.97 -57.65
C GLU A 157 -16.20 3.70 -57.18
N GLU A 158 -16.81 2.87 -56.33
CA GLU A 158 -16.97 1.42 -56.59
C GLU A 158 -17.66 0.67 -55.44
N LYS A 159 -18.79 0.01 -55.80
CA LYS A 159 -19.24 -1.34 -55.35
C LYS A 159 -19.54 -1.55 -53.85
N GLU A 160 -20.51 -2.35 -53.42
CA GLU A 160 -21.59 -3.16 -53.96
C GLU A 160 -22.22 -3.81 -52.71
N GLY A 161 -23.55 -3.98 -52.62
CA GLY A 161 -24.13 -5.00 -51.72
C GLY A 161 -25.34 -4.61 -50.85
N LYS A 162 -26.55 -4.83 -51.41
CA LYS A 162 -27.83 -5.10 -50.72
C LYS A 162 -27.65 -6.13 -49.57
N LYS A 163 -28.45 -6.21 -48.48
CA LYS A 163 -29.92 -6.37 -48.44
C LYS A 163 -30.45 -6.47 -46.96
N LYS A 164 -31.57 -5.77 -46.71
CA LYS A 164 -32.70 -5.90 -45.74
C LYS A 164 -32.78 -7.05 -44.70
N GLY A 165 -33.36 -6.72 -43.53
CA GLY A 165 -34.31 -7.55 -42.76
C GLY A 165 -34.61 -7.08 -41.32
N GLU A 166 -35.88 -6.76 -41.02
CA GLU A 166 -36.48 -6.27 -39.75
C GLU A 166 -36.68 -7.32 -38.62
N GLY A 167 -36.88 -6.83 -37.38
CA GLY A 167 -37.64 -7.47 -36.26
C GLY A 167 -36.82 -7.60 -34.97
N GLU A 168 -36.81 -6.64 -34.03
CA GLU A 168 -37.77 -6.32 -32.93
C GLU A 168 -37.41 -7.00 -31.58
N GLU A 169 -37.21 -6.12 -30.58
CA GLU A 169 -37.23 -6.26 -29.10
C GLU A 169 -36.32 -7.28 -28.37
N ASP A 170 -35.31 -6.76 -27.65
CA ASP A 170 -35.21 -7.01 -26.20
C ASP A 170 -34.47 -5.86 -25.49
N GLU A 171 -34.93 -5.59 -24.28
CA GLU A 171 -34.73 -4.40 -23.46
C GLU A 171 -33.64 -4.70 -22.42
N GLU A 172 -32.39 -4.31 -22.67
CA GLU A 172 -31.36 -4.29 -21.61
C GLU A 172 -30.57 -2.98 -21.61
N GLU A 173 -30.77 -2.29 -20.49
CA GLU A 173 -30.23 -1.03 -20.01
C GLU A 173 -28.69 -0.99 -20.09
N LEU A 174 -28.17 -0.45 -21.20
CA LEU A 174 -26.75 -0.08 -21.34
C LEU A 174 -26.51 1.24 -20.58
N GLU A 175 -25.93 1.13 -19.39
CA GLU A 175 -25.38 2.25 -18.63
C GLU A 175 -24.19 2.85 -19.41
N ALA A 176 -24.48 3.89 -20.18
CA ALA A 176 -23.51 4.68 -20.92
C ALA A 176 -22.62 5.46 -19.93
N GLU A 177 -21.40 4.99 -19.70
CA GLU A 177 -20.33 5.76 -19.06
C GLU A 177 -19.73 6.68 -20.14
N GLU A 178 -20.29 7.90 -20.23
CA GLU A 178 -19.85 8.99 -21.12
C GLU A 178 -18.41 9.40 -20.77
N TYR A 179 -17.45 8.97 -21.59
CA TYR A 179 -16.07 9.46 -21.57
C TYR A 179 -16.00 10.76 -22.38
N ASP A 180 -15.48 11.82 -21.78
CA ASP A 180 -15.22 13.12 -22.40
C ASP A 180 -13.95 12.99 -23.27
N GLU A 181 -14.12 12.66 -24.55
CA GLU A 181 -13.05 12.48 -25.54
C GLU A 181 -12.47 13.82 -26.08
N GLU A 182 -13.06 14.97 -25.75
CA GLU A 182 -12.72 16.26 -26.39
C GLU A 182 -11.45 16.94 -25.83
N GLU A 183 -10.87 16.51 -24.70
CA GLU A 183 -9.73 17.22 -24.08
C GLU A 183 -8.34 16.73 -24.54
N VAL A 184 -8.23 15.73 -25.42
CA VAL A 184 -6.95 15.04 -25.73
C VAL A 184 -6.39 15.34 -27.13
N GLU A 185 -7.20 15.83 -28.08
CA GLU A 185 -6.76 15.89 -29.49
C GLU A 185 -6.02 17.18 -29.91
N GLU A 186 -6.08 18.28 -29.14
CA GLU A 186 -5.65 19.59 -29.67
C GLU A 186 -4.21 20.06 -29.31
N GLU A 187 -3.44 19.33 -28.48
CA GLU A 187 -2.10 19.78 -28.02
C GLU A 187 -0.96 18.74 -28.15
N ASN A 188 -1.14 17.64 -28.88
CA ASN A 188 -0.04 16.70 -29.11
C ASN A 188 0.77 17.06 -30.37
N ASP A 189 1.84 17.85 -30.18
CA ASP A 189 2.93 18.06 -31.15
C ASP A 189 3.61 16.74 -31.61
N TYR A 190 3.19 15.61 -31.05
CA TYR A 190 3.64 14.25 -31.33
C TYR A 190 3.62 13.89 -32.83
N ILE A 191 2.62 14.33 -33.59
CA ILE A 191 2.53 14.07 -35.05
C ILE A 191 3.67 14.76 -35.80
N SER A 192 4.07 15.97 -35.40
CA SER A 192 5.14 16.71 -36.08
C SER A 192 6.54 16.13 -35.84
N SER A 193 6.73 15.37 -34.75
CA SER A 193 8.01 14.75 -34.41
C SER A 193 8.16 13.27 -34.81
N TYR A 194 7.08 12.59 -35.22
CA TYR A 194 7.10 11.12 -35.41
C TYR A 194 7.97 10.64 -36.59
N PHE A 195 8.29 11.52 -37.55
CA PHE A 195 9.16 11.23 -38.70
C PHE A 195 10.45 12.06 -38.72
N ASP A 196 10.80 12.75 -37.63
CA ASP A 196 12.12 13.38 -37.50
C ASP A 196 13.08 12.40 -36.83
N ASN A 197 13.74 11.58 -37.65
CA ASN A 197 14.52 10.40 -37.25
C ASN A 197 15.81 10.72 -36.47
N GLY A 198 15.97 11.94 -35.93
CA GLY A 198 17.08 12.30 -35.05
C GLY A 198 18.47 12.00 -35.63
N GLU A 199 18.64 12.05 -36.95
CA GLU A 199 19.87 11.65 -37.66
C GLU A 199 21.02 12.69 -37.53
N GLU A 200 21.01 13.56 -36.51
CA GLU A 200 22.00 14.63 -36.29
C GLU A 200 22.95 14.42 -35.08
N PHE A 201 23.08 13.22 -34.51
CA PHE A 201 24.23 12.92 -33.64
C PHE A 201 24.68 11.47 -33.82
N GLY A 202 25.69 11.15 -34.60
CA GLY A 202 27.01 11.77 -34.57
C GLY A 202 27.95 11.03 -33.61
N GLY A 203 28.21 9.74 -33.87
CA GLY A 203 29.52 9.11 -33.64
C GLY A 203 29.93 8.68 -32.22
N GLY A 204 29.99 7.36 -32.01
CA GLY A 204 31.19 6.73 -31.46
C GLY A 204 31.13 6.13 -30.04
N SER A 205 31.54 4.86 -29.98
CA SER A 205 32.20 4.17 -28.85
C SER A 205 31.31 3.56 -27.76
N ASP A 206 31.63 2.45 -27.12
CA ASP A 206 32.44 1.23 -27.36
C ASP A 206 32.32 0.44 -26.04
N ASP A 207 32.25 -0.89 -26.13
CA ASP A 207 32.79 -1.89 -25.20
C ASP A 207 32.63 -1.82 -23.65
N ASN A 208 32.16 -2.97 -23.14
CA ASN A 208 32.75 -3.75 -22.03
C ASN A 208 32.04 -3.77 -20.65
N MET A 209 31.42 -4.91 -20.30
CA MET A 209 31.95 -5.84 -19.28
C MET A 209 31.00 -7.02 -19.03
N ASP A 210 31.36 -8.18 -19.57
CA ASP A 210 31.15 -9.49 -18.91
C ASP A 210 32.02 -9.56 -17.63
N GLU A 211 31.58 -10.26 -16.57
CA GLU A 211 32.40 -11.22 -15.77
C GLU A 211 31.69 -11.74 -14.47
N ALA A 212 31.47 -13.07 -14.46
CA ALA A 212 31.64 -14.07 -13.38
C ALA A 212 30.85 -14.10 -12.03
N THR A 213 30.25 -15.28 -11.81
CA THR A 213 30.24 -16.16 -10.60
C THR A 213 29.75 -15.67 -9.22
N TYR A 214 28.73 -16.36 -8.69
CA TYR A 214 28.88 -17.44 -7.69
C TYR A 214 27.73 -18.45 -7.84
#